data_AF-A0A9E8SA07-F1
#
_entry.id   AF-A0A9E8SA07-F1
#
_cell.length_a   1.000
_cell.length_b   1.000
_cell.length_c   1.000
_cell.angle_alpha   90.00
_cell.angle_beta   90.00
_cell.angle_gamma   90.00
#
_symmetry.space_group_name_H-M   'P 1'
#
loop_
_entity.id
_entity.type
_entity.pdbx_description
1 polymer ?
#
loop_
_entity_poly.entity_id
_entity_poly.type
_entity_poly.pdbx_seq_one_letter_code
_entity_poly.pdbx_strand_id
1 'polypeptide(L)'
;MTDIMLDLERLREARTGLRASIEAFSEASSFTDGIERSIGRPDDRGALRDKAHDFEGAWNDKRDALAENLQNIEDQLSSIIDGWTEWDSQTAADLEGAVSSTPNGGA
;
A
#
# COMPACT_ATOMS: atom_id res chain seq x y z
N MET A 1 8.66 -29.79 4.60
CA MET A 1 7.39 -29.05 4.49
C MET A 1 7.56 -27.86 5.41
N THR A 2 7.81 -26.67 4.85
CA THR A 2 8.00 -25.47 5.66
C THR A 2 6.63 -25.12 6.22
N ASP A 3 6.46 -25.26 7.53
CA ASP A 3 5.23 -24.88 8.22
C ASP A 3 5.16 -23.35 8.24
N ILE A 4 4.44 -22.77 7.27
CA ILE A 4 4.25 -21.33 7.17
C ILE A 4 2.95 -21.01 7.88
N MET A 5 3.05 -20.54 9.12
CA MET A 5 1.92 -20.00 9.87
C MET A 5 1.70 -18.55 9.42
N LEU A 6 0.76 -18.36 8.49
CA LEU A 6 0.46 -17.04 7.94
C LEU A 6 -0.71 -16.39 8.70
N ASP A 7 -0.44 -15.25 9.32
CA ASP A 7 -1.47 -14.43 9.98
C ASP A 7 -2.11 -13.50 8.95
N LEU A 8 -3.14 -13.99 8.25
CA LEU A 8 -3.85 -13.24 7.23
C LEU A 8 -4.53 -11.98 7.76
N GLU A 9 -4.95 -11.98 9.02
CA GLU A 9 -5.58 -10.81 9.64
C GLU A 9 -4.54 -9.70 9.81
N ARG A 10 -3.37 -10.03 10.36
CA ARG A 10 -2.27 -9.08 10.48
C ARG A 10 -1.75 -8.56 9.14
N LEU A 11 -1.76 -9.39 8.09
CA LEU A 11 -1.41 -8.95 6.73
C LEU A 11 -2.44 -7.95 6.18
N ARG A 12 -3.74 -8.17 6.43
CA ARG A 12 -4.81 -7.24 6.04
C ARG A 12 -4.73 -5.91 6.79
N GLU A 13 -4.40 -5.95 8.09
CA GLU A 13 -4.14 -4.74 8.88
C GLU A 13 -2.93 -3.97 8.32
N ALA A 14 -1.83 -4.65 8.05
CA ALA A 14 -0.64 -4.04 7.46
C ALA A 14 -0.94 -3.39 6.10
N ARG A 15 -1.70 -4.07 5.23
CA ARG A 15 -2.17 -3.52 3.94
C ARG A 15 -2.99 -2.25 4.13
N THR A 16 -3.87 -2.23 5.11
CA THR A 16 -4.72 -1.07 5.42
C THR A 16 -3.88 0.13 5.88
N GLY A 17 -2.91 -0.09 6.78
CA GLY A 17 -1.98 0.95 7.22
C GLY A 17 -1.09 1.49 6.11
N LEU A 18 -0.66 0.62 5.19
CA LEU A 18 0.09 1.01 3.99
C LEU A 18 -0.74 1.90 3.07
N ARG A 19 -1.99 1.55 2.77
CA ARG A 19 -2.89 2.39 1.97
C ARG A 19 -3.10 3.77 2.59
N ALA A 20 -3.35 3.83 3.90
CA ALA A 20 -3.48 5.11 4.60
C ALA A 20 -2.20 5.95 4.51
N SER A 21 -1.03 5.32 4.57
CA SER A 21 0.25 6.02 4.42
C SER A 21 0.44 6.56 3.00
N ILE A 22 0.14 5.76 1.98
CA ILE A 22 0.21 6.17 0.56
C ILE A 22 -0.70 7.37 0.31
N GLU A 23 -1.95 7.31 0.80
CA GLU A 23 -2.92 8.41 0.69
C GLU A 23 -2.42 9.69 1.36
N ALA A 24 -1.93 9.58 2.60
CA ALA A 24 -1.38 10.72 3.33
C ALA A 24 -0.17 11.37 2.61
N PHE A 25 0.69 10.55 2.00
CA PHE A 25 1.77 11.08 1.16
C PHE A 25 1.21 11.81 -0.06
N SER A 26 0.25 11.21 -0.78
CA SER A 26 -0.37 11.82 -1.96
C SER A 26 -0.99 13.18 -1.65
N GLU A 27 -1.72 13.31 -0.54
CA GLU A 27 -2.34 14.57 -0.11
C GLU A 27 -1.30 15.64 0.27
N ALA A 28 -0.19 15.27 0.89
CA ALA A 28 0.85 16.20 1.32
C ALA A 28 1.49 16.98 0.16
N SER A 29 1.37 16.51 -1.09
CA SER A 29 1.81 17.22 -2.29
C SER A 29 1.20 18.61 -2.41
N SER A 30 -0.11 18.69 -2.19
CA SER A 30 -0.92 19.88 -2.39
C SER A 30 -0.58 21.02 -1.42
N PHE A 31 0.06 20.72 -0.28
CA PHE A 31 0.48 21.73 0.69
C PHE A 31 1.74 22.51 0.26
N THR A 32 2.67 21.84 -0.42
CA THR A 32 4.00 22.39 -0.69
C THR A 32 3.97 23.45 -1.79
N ASP A 33 3.13 23.29 -2.82
CA ASP A 33 3.03 24.20 -3.98
C ASP A 33 2.66 25.67 -3.61
N GLY A 34 2.22 25.91 -2.37
CA GLY A 34 1.86 27.23 -1.87
C GLY A 34 2.99 28.01 -1.19
N ILE A 35 4.13 27.39 -0.85
CA ILE A 35 5.14 28.01 0.02
C ILE A 35 5.93 29.07 -0.75
N GLU A 36 6.47 28.75 -1.92
CA GLU A 36 7.16 29.68 -2.81
C GLU A 36 6.30 30.91 -3.11
N ARG A 37 5.02 30.66 -3.43
CA ARG A 37 4.05 31.72 -3.76
C ARG A 37 3.76 32.63 -2.57
N SER A 38 3.73 32.07 -1.36
CA SER A 38 3.51 32.84 -0.11
C SER A 38 4.71 33.71 0.25
N ILE A 39 5.92 33.31 -0.14
CA ILE A 39 7.15 34.09 0.09
C ILE A 39 7.25 35.27 -0.88
N GLY A 40 6.99 35.04 -2.18
CA GLY A 40 7.06 36.09 -3.19
C GLY A 40 8.48 36.66 -3.37
N ARG A 41 8.60 37.97 -3.64
CA ARG A 41 9.90 38.66 -3.82
C ARG A 41 9.90 40.04 -3.13
N PRO A 42 9.94 40.08 -1.79
CA PRO A 42 10.02 41.33 -1.06
C PRO A 42 11.33 42.06 -1.38
N ASP A 43 11.27 43.38 -1.62
CA ASP A 43 12.43 44.22 -1.99
C ASP A 43 13.27 43.63 -3.15
N ASP A 44 12.61 42.98 -4.12
CA ASP A 44 13.23 42.26 -5.25
C ASP A 44 14.15 41.09 -4.82
N ARG A 45 14.15 40.68 -3.55
CA ARG A 45 14.97 39.58 -3.03
C ARG A 45 14.28 38.24 -3.25
N GLY A 46 14.87 37.42 -4.11
CA GLY A 46 14.36 36.08 -4.46
C GLY A 46 14.93 34.92 -3.64
N ALA A 47 16.02 35.11 -2.90
CA ALA A 47 16.79 33.97 -2.37
C ALA A 47 16.00 32.99 -1.47
N LEU A 48 15.09 33.49 -0.63
CA LEU A 48 14.23 32.63 0.20
C LEU A 48 13.20 31.88 -0.63
N ARG A 49 12.61 32.55 -1.63
CA ARG A 49 11.68 31.95 -2.58
C ARG A 49 12.36 30.84 -3.37
N ASP A 50 13.55 31.10 -3.91
CA ASP A 50 14.31 30.14 -4.71
C ASP A 50 14.69 28.91 -3.85
N LYS A 51 15.01 29.11 -2.56
CA LYS A 51 15.25 28.00 -1.62
C LYS A 51 14.01 27.19 -1.29
N ALA A 52 12.84 27.84 -1.20
CA ALA A 52 11.57 27.15 -1.03
C ALA A 52 11.22 26.32 -2.28
N HIS A 53 11.45 26.86 -3.47
CA HIS A 53 11.29 26.14 -4.73
C HIS A 53 12.20 24.89 -4.81
N ASP A 54 13.49 25.04 -4.49
CA ASP A 54 14.43 23.91 -4.42
C ASP A 54 13.92 22.80 -3.47
N PHE A 55 13.40 23.21 -2.31
CA PHE A 55 12.86 22.30 -1.31
C PHE A 55 11.58 21.60 -1.79
N GLU A 56 10.64 22.35 -2.36
CA GLU A 56 9.39 21.83 -2.92
C GLU A 56 9.67 20.75 -3.97
N GLY A 57 10.57 21.03 -4.92
CA GLY A 57 10.97 20.05 -5.94
C GLY A 57 11.59 18.79 -5.34
N ALA A 58 12.58 18.95 -4.46
CA ALA A 58 13.24 17.81 -3.83
C ALA A 58 12.29 16.98 -2.93
N TRP A 59 11.37 17.64 -2.24
CA TRP A 59 10.35 16.99 -1.43
C TRP A 59 9.37 16.20 -2.30
N ASN A 60 8.88 16.79 -3.38
CA ASN A 60 7.98 16.12 -4.34
C ASN A 60 8.63 14.84 -4.91
N ASP A 61 9.87 14.93 -5.39
CA ASP A 61 10.60 13.77 -5.92
C ASP A 61 10.77 12.66 -4.88
N LYS A 62 11.15 13.01 -3.64
CA LYS A 62 11.35 12.03 -2.55
C LYS A 62 10.04 11.41 -2.12
N ARG A 63 8.97 12.19 -2.05
CA ARG A 63 7.63 11.70 -1.72
C ARG A 63 7.14 10.73 -2.78
N ASP A 64 7.23 11.09 -4.05
CA ASP A 64 6.73 10.24 -5.14
C ASP A 64 7.48 8.89 -5.18
N ALA A 65 8.81 8.93 -5.01
CA ALA A 65 9.59 7.71 -4.89
C ALA A 65 9.21 6.85 -3.67
N LEU A 66 8.88 7.48 -2.53
CA LEU A 66 8.42 6.73 -1.35
C LEU A 66 7.03 6.14 -1.57
N ALA A 67 6.11 6.89 -2.19
CA ALA A 67 4.77 6.42 -2.51
C ALA A 67 4.80 5.21 -3.46
N GLU A 68 5.64 5.24 -4.50
CA GLU A 68 5.86 4.08 -5.39
C GLU A 68 6.38 2.86 -4.62
N ASN A 69 7.36 3.04 -3.73
CA ASN A 69 7.88 1.93 -2.92
C ASN A 69 6.81 1.33 -2.01
N LEU A 70 5.98 2.16 -1.38
CA LEU A 70 4.88 1.70 -0.54
C LEU A 70 3.81 0.97 -1.36
N GLN A 71 3.50 1.47 -2.57
CA GLN A 71 2.57 0.81 -3.49
C GLN A 71 3.09 -0.57 -3.90
N ASN A 72 4.37 -0.70 -4.24
CA ASN A 72 4.97 -1.99 -4.56
C ASN A 72 4.87 -3.01 -3.42
N ILE A 73 5.02 -2.56 -2.16
CA ILE A 73 4.85 -3.42 -0.98
C ILE A 73 3.38 -3.81 -0.80
N GLU A 74 2.45 -2.87 -1.02
CA GLU A 74 1.01 -3.10 -0.95
C GLU A 74 0.55 -4.13 -2.01
N ASP A 75 1.08 -4.06 -3.22
CA ASP A 75 0.81 -5.01 -4.32
C ASP A 75 1.30 -6.42 -3.96
N GLN A 76 2.49 -6.53 -3.37
CA GLN A 76 3.03 -7.82 -2.90
C GLN A 76 2.19 -8.41 -1.77
N LEU A 77 1.80 -7.60 -0.80
CA LEU A 77 0.91 -8.03 0.29
C LEU A 77 -0.45 -8.49 -0.22
N SER A 78 -1.04 -7.73 -1.16
CA SER A 78 -2.30 -8.11 -1.81
C SER A 78 -2.17 -9.45 -2.52
N SER A 79 -1.10 -9.64 -3.31
CA SER A 79 -0.84 -10.90 -4.01
C SER A 79 -0.74 -12.10 -3.06
N ILE A 80 -0.10 -11.93 -1.89
CA ILE A 80 -0.01 -12.98 -0.87
C ILE A 80 -1.39 -13.27 -0.27
N ILE A 81 -2.13 -12.25 0.16
CA ILE A 81 -3.45 -12.41 0.77
C ILE A 81 -4.42 -13.10 -0.20
N ASP A 82 -4.43 -12.66 -1.45
CA ASP A 82 -5.32 -13.19 -2.48
C ASP A 82 -4.96 -14.64 -2.82
N GLY A 83 -3.68 -14.95 -2.99
CA GLY A 83 -3.21 -16.31 -3.26
C GLY A 83 -3.58 -17.31 -2.15
N TRP A 84 -3.46 -16.90 -0.88
CA TRP A 84 -3.84 -17.75 0.24
C TRP A 84 -5.36 -17.88 0.40
N THR A 85 -6.11 -16.81 0.18
CA THR A 85 -7.58 -16.84 0.25
C THR A 85 -8.16 -17.74 -0.84
N GLU A 86 -7.61 -17.66 -2.05
CA GLU A 86 -8.01 -18.50 -3.17
C GLU A 86 -7.66 -19.98 -2.91
N TRP A 87 -6.45 -20.26 -2.43
CA TRP A 87 -6.03 -21.62 -2.08
C TRP A 87 -6.92 -22.25 -0.99
N ASP A 88 -7.25 -21.48 0.05
CA ASP A 88 -8.13 -21.93 1.14
C ASP A 88 -9.53 -22.28 0.61
N SER A 89 -10.11 -21.40 -0.21
CA SER A 89 -11.42 -21.63 -0.84
C SER A 89 -11.44 -22.84 -1.75
N GLN A 90 -10.41 -23.04 -2.58
CA GLN A 90 -10.31 -24.20 -3.47
C GLN A 90 -10.17 -25.49 -2.66
N THR A 91 -9.31 -25.49 -1.65
CA THR A 91 -9.07 -26.67 -0.81
C THR A 91 -10.33 -27.06 -0.03
N ALA A 92 -11.08 -26.08 0.51
CA ALA A 92 -12.35 -26.32 1.17
C ALA A 92 -13.39 -26.94 0.22
N ALA A 93 -13.50 -26.42 -1.00
CA ALA A 93 -14.40 -26.96 -2.01
C ALA A 93 -14.04 -28.40 -2.43
N ASP A 94 -12.74 -28.70 -2.60
CA ASP A 94 -12.26 -30.04 -2.92
C ASP A 94 -12.56 -31.04 -1.80
N LEU A 95 -12.40 -30.63 -0.53
CA LEU A 95 -12.74 -31.43 0.64
C LEU A 95 -14.25 -31.69 0.76
N GLU A 96 -15.09 -30.69 0.49
CA GLU A 96 -16.55 -30.85 0.47
C GLU A 96 -17.02 -31.72 -0.71
N GLY A 97 -16.36 -31.61 -1.87
CA GLY A 97 -16.56 -32.50 -3.01
C GLY A 97 -16.17 -33.95 -2.70
N ALA A 98 -15.08 -34.16 -1.97
CA ALA A 98 -14.62 -35.49 -1.55
C ALA A 98 -15.55 -36.13 -0.49
N VAL A 99 -16.08 -35.34 0.46
CA VAL A 99 -17.00 -35.88 1.48
C VAL A 99 -18.36 -36.24 0.90
N SER A 100 -18.86 -35.47 -0.07
CA SER A 100 -20.16 -35.71 -0.72
C SER A 100 -20.15 -36.89 -1.72
N SER A 101 -18.98 -37.29 -2.20
CA SER A 101 -18.82 -38.43 -3.11
C SER A 101 -18.56 -39.77 -2.40
N THR A 102 -18.51 -39.81 -1.07
CA THR A 102 -18.53 -41.08 -0.31
C THR A 102 -19.97 -41.60 -0.24
N PRO A 103 -20.33 -42.69 -0.95
CA PRO A 103 -21.70 -43.20 -0.91
C PRO A 103 -21.98 -43.79 0.47
N ASN A 104 -23.17 -43.47 1.00
CA ASN A 104 -23.75 -44.09 2.19
C ASN A 104 -23.90 -45.61 1.99
N GLY A 105 -22.83 -46.37 2.24
CA GLY A 105 -22.83 -47.83 2.30
C GLY A 105 -23.31 -48.29 3.68
N GLY A 106 -24.59 -48.06 3.97
CA GLY A 106 -25.26 -48.54 5.17
C GLY A 106 -26.07 -49.81 4.92
N ALA A 107 -25.68 -50.88 5.62
CA ALA A 107 -26.39 -52.12 5.96
C ALA A 107 -26.77 -53.12 4.86
#